data_AF-A0AAD9N013-F1
#
_entry.id   AF-A0AAD9N013-F1
#
_cell.length_a   1.000
_cell.length_b   1.000
_cell.length_c   1.000
_cell.angle_alpha   90.00
_cell.angle_beta   90.00
_cell.angle_gamma   90.00
#
_symmetry.space_group_name_H-M   'P 1'
#
loop_
_entity.id
_entity.type
_entity.pdbx_description
1 polymer ?
#
loop_
_entity_poly.entity_id
_entity_poly.type
_entity_poly.pdbx_seq_one_letter_code
_entity_poly.pdbx_strand_id
1 'polypeptide(L)'
;MNKKTKNKHFRYLTSQFIDLLEHFNASTSDLRRNGLLQVSRNGPSVNWSFYDKLEKEIKNECDMGLLNFGSCGLHVIHGAFQTGARETGGGLDGLLSSPYYLFKDTSARRDDFTNVTGCNEFPLKFCKQMWVENGSVCSRVPLLWPHLKSFVEACETKWKAKPTSNSYNALRDAMNDKLSVAKLSFFNQKASTAYDLLKLDLEKERVENKKIEVGFKAEGELKSLLSTKAISECQVFQFREECRQFVVKCVNKIFERSPLKYRLARNMACLDPRLMVSDQEHSKSKCKRLLEELLTLNRDDGDDVDMLVASCTELLHDVARCEMKSRFKDFKVEDDRVDMLLYECMGRNKKFEKLWRVVRKVLLVSHGQASVERGYSLNRQIEKDNMSEGMIVALRQIIDYFVLVGGMLKVDITKELLSSASSSRYRYHQYLEEDKRKKGQEAIQRKR
;
A
#
# COMPACT_ATOMS: atom_id res chain seq x y z
N MET A 1 1.62 -42.55 -15.21
CA MET A 1 1.37 -41.08 -15.16
C MET A 1 1.16 -40.67 -13.70
N ASN A 2 2.23 -40.32 -12.98
CA ASN A 2 2.14 -39.78 -11.63
C ASN A 2 2.37 -38.27 -11.69
N LYS A 3 1.29 -37.49 -11.73
CA LYS A 3 1.37 -36.03 -11.54
C LYS A 3 1.68 -35.79 -10.06
N LYS A 4 2.97 -35.57 -9.76
CA LYS A 4 3.38 -34.91 -8.51
C LYS A 4 2.73 -33.54 -8.48
N THR A 5 1.64 -33.40 -7.74
CA THR A 5 1.13 -32.11 -7.28
C THR A 5 2.24 -31.48 -6.44
N LYS A 6 2.95 -30.50 -7.01
CA LYS A 6 3.78 -29.60 -6.22
C LYS A 6 2.85 -28.93 -5.23
N ASN A 7 2.96 -29.28 -3.95
CA ASN A 7 2.38 -28.49 -2.87
C ASN A 7 2.90 -27.07 -3.03
N LYS A 8 2.06 -26.16 -3.53
CA LYS A 8 2.28 -24.73 -3.38
C LYS A 8 2.14 -24.46 -1.89
N HIS A 9 3.25 -24.43 -1.17
CA HIS A 9 3.26 -23.89 0.18
C HIS A 9 2.92 -22.40 0.08
N PHE A 10 1.65 -22.05 0.31
CA PHE A 10 1.29 -20.71 0.73
C PHE A 10 1.85 -20.53 2.14
N ARG A 11 3.11 -20.08 2.25
CA ARG A 11 3.70 -19.68 3.52
C ARG A 11 3.12 -18.32 3.88
N TYR A 12 2.02 -18.29 4.62
CA TYR A 12 1.68 -17.11 5.42
C TYR A 12 2.75 -17.04 6.51
N LEU A 13 3.79 -16.23 6.29
CA LEU A 13 4.83 -16.02 7.28
C LEU A 13 4.21 -15.28 8.47
N THR A 14 4.37 -15.85 9.66
CA THR A 14 4.02 -15.20 10.92
C THR A 14 4.82 -13.92 11.09
N SER A 15 4.17 -12.83 11.48
CA SER A 15 4.85 -11.60 11.83
C SER A 15 5.52 -11.75 13.21
N GLN A 16 6.78 -12.18 13.24
CA GLN A 16 7.62 -12.09 14.43
C GLN A 16 8.42 -10.78 14.35
N PHE A 17 8.13 -9.84 15.26
CA PHE A 17 8.74 -8.50 15.27
C PHE A 17 10.03 -8.42 16.09
N ILE A 18 10.39 -9.51 16.77
CA ILE A 18 11.61 -9.66 17.58
C ILE A 18 12.58 -10.51 16.76
N ASP A 19 13.87 -10.15 16.76
CA ASP A 19 14.95 -10.89 16.10
C ASP A 19 14.76 -11.17 14.60
N LEU A 20 14.27 -10.16 13.86
CA LEU A 20 14.04 -10.23 12.39
C LEU A 20 15.21 -10.83 11.60
N LEU A 21 16.44 -10.52 11.97
CA LEU A 21 17.63 -11.03 11.29
C LEU A 21 17.81 -12.54 11.47
N GLU A 22 17.64 -13.03 12.69
CA GLU A 22 17.74 -14.45 13.01
C GLU A 22 16.68 -15.25 12.26
N HIS A 23 15.42 -14.78 12.32
CA HIS A 23 14.32 -15.44 11.61
C HIS A 23 14.47 -15.37 10.09
N PHE A 24 14.95 -14.26 9.55
CA PHE A 24 15.26 -14.15 8.13
C PHE A 24 16.31 -15.18 7.73
N ASN A 25 17.40 -15.27 8.50
CA ASN A 25 18.50 -16.20 8.25
C ASN A 25 18.04 -17.66 8.36
N ALA A 26 17.25 -18.01 9.38
CA ALA A 26 16.68 -19.34 9.52
C ALA A 26 15.69 -19.69 8.40
N SER A 27 14.88 -18.73 7.95
CA SER A 27 13.87 -18.95 6.91
C SER A 27 14.45 -18.99 5.49
N THR A 28 15.67 -18.47 5.32
CA THR A 28 16.37 -18.36 4.04
C THR A 28 17.66 -19.18 4.00
N SER A 29 17.87 -20.09 4.95
CA SER A 29 19.06 -20.94 5.05
C SER A 29 19.32 -21.76 3.79
N ASP A 30 18.25 -22.15 3.09
CA ASP A 30 18.33 -22.92 1.84
C ASP A 30 18.66 -22.05 0.60
N LEU A 31 18.69 -20.73 0.74
CA LEU A 31 18.97 -19.79 -0.33
C LEU A 31 20.45 -19.40 -0.37
N ARG A 32 20.98 -19.22 -1.58
CA ARG A 32 22.35 -18.75 -1.76
C ARG A 32 22.44 -17.24 -1.45
N ARG A 33 23.19 -16.89 -0.39
CA ARG A 33 23.39 -15.50 0.05
C ARG A 33 24.05 -14.61 -1.01
N ASN A 34 25.01 -15.15 -1.78
CA ASN A 34 25.63 -14.41 -2.88
C ASN A 34 24.64 -14.05 -4.01
N GLY A 35 23.53 -14.78 -4.15
CA GLY A 35 22.45 -14.48 -5.09
C GLY A 35 21.43 -13.46 -4.58
N LEU A 36 21.51 -13.04 -3.31
CA LEU A 36 20.56 -12.10 -2.71
C LEU A 36 20.85 -10.67 -3.20
N LEU A 37 20.07 -10.19 -4.18
CA LEU A 37 20.24 -8.85 -4.76
C LEU A 37 19.67 -7.74 -3.88
N GLN A 38 18.49 -7.96 -3.31
CA GLN A 38 17.71 -6.92 -2.64
C GLN A 38 16.81 -7.54 -1.58
N VAL A 39 16.62 -6.83 -0.46
CA VAL A 39 15.51 -7.08 0.46
C VAL A 39 14.60 -5.85 0.48
N SER A 40 13.43 -5.99 -0.14
CA SER A 40 12.41 -4.94 -0.13
C SER A 40 11.80 -4.77 1.26
N ARG A 41 11.45 -3.54 1.61
CA ARG A 41 10.93 -3.20 2.95
C ARG A 41 10.08 -1.93 2.96
N ASN A 42 9.30 -1.74 4.02
CA ASN A 42 8.59 -0.49 4.30
C ASN A 42 9.44 0.46 5.17
N GLY A 43 8.86 1.62 5.50
CA GLY A 43 9.55 2.74 6.17
C GLY A 43 9.87 2.67 7.68
N PRO A 44 9.30 1.80 8.54
CA PRO A 44 9.62 1.75 9.96
C PRO A 44 11.11 1.54 10.28
N SER A 45 11.59 2.14 11.37
CA SER A 45 13.01 2.13 11.78
C SER A 45 13.57 0.73 12.07
N VAL A 46 12.74 -0.17 12.59
CA VAL A 46 13.14 -1.57 12.84
C VAL A 46 13.57 -2.28 11.56
N ASN A 47 12.88 -2.00 10.45
CA ASN A 47 13.23 -2.56 9.15
C ASN A 47 14.46 -1.88 8.56
N TRP A 48 14.69 -0.60 8.88
CA TRP A 48 15.97 0.10 8.68
C TRP A 48 17.14 -0.66 9.31
N SER A 49 17.06 -0.87 10.62
CA SER A 49 18.08 -1.60 11.38
C SER A 49 18.31 -3.03 10.89
N PHE A 50 17.25 -3.79 10.56
CA PHE A 50 17.38 -5.16 10.05
C PHE A 50 18.23 -5.23 8.77
N TYR A 51 17.93 -4.40 7.77
CA TYR A 51 18.69 -4.37 6.52
C TYR A 51 20.14 -3.95 6.77
N ASP A 52 20.39 -2.96 7.62
CA ASP A 52 21.75 -2.47 7.86
C ASP A 52 22.61 -3.57 8.50
N LYS A 53 22.00 -4.43 9.33
CA LYS A 53 22.67 -5.62 9.87
C LYS A 53 22.87 -6.70 8.81
N LEU A 54 21.83 -7.00 8.01
CA LEU A 54 21.91 -7.98 6.93
C LEU A 54 22.95 -7.60 5.88
N GLU A 55 23.01 -6.33 5.49
CA GLU A 55 23.99 -5.80 4.53
C GLU A 55 25.41 -5.98 5.05
N LYS A 56 25.64 -5.79 6.36
CA LYS A 56 26.94 -6.09 6.99
C LYS A 56 27.28 -7.58 6.93
N GLU A 57 26.33 -8.47 7.23
CA GLU A 57 26.56 -9.92 7.11
C GLU A 57 26.91 -10.32 5.68
N ILE A 58 26.12 -9.88 4.69
CA ILE A 58 26.36 -10.18 3.27
C ILE A 58 27.70 -9.60 2.81
N LYS A 59 28.06 -8.39 3.25
CA LYS A 59 29.36 -7.80 2.89
C LYS A 59 30.53 -8.58 3.51
N ASN A 60 30.41 -9.03 4.74
CA ASN A 60 31.46 -9.81 5.41
C ASN A 60 31.61 -11.22 4.83
N GLU A 61 30.51 -11.87 4.46
CA GLU A 61 30.51 -13.27 4.00
C GLU A 61 30.77 -13.42 2.49
N CYS A 62 30.25 -12.48 1.70
CA CYS A 62 30.22 -12.59 0.24
C CYS A 62 31.01 -11.50 -0.49
N ASP A 63 31.54 -10.50 0.23
CA ASP A 63 32.11 -9.27 -0.35
C ASP A 63 31.17 -8.60 -1.37
N MET A 64 29.88 -8.54 -1.05
CA MET A 64 28.84 -7.96 -1.90
C MET A 64 27.95 -6.98 -1.14
N GLY A 65 27.47 -5.94 -1.82
CA GLY A 65 26.49 -4.99 -1.28
C GLY A 65 25.06 -5.33 -1.69
N LEU A 66 24.06 -4.89 -0.93
CA LEU A 66 22.65 -5.05 -1.31
C LEU A 66 22.18 -3.85 -2.14
N LEU A 67 21.29 -4.09 -3.10
CA LEU A 67 20.70 -3.02 -3.92
C LEU A 67 19.68 -2.23 -3.08
N ASN A 68 20.02 -0.99 -2.71
CA ASN A 68 19.15 -0.14 -1.89
C ASN A 68 18.34 0.85 -2.74
N PHE A 69 17.02 0.62 -2.80
CA PHE A 69 16.05 1.48 -3.49
C PHE A 69 15.18 2.30 -2.52
N GLY A 70 15.51 2.28 -1.23
CA GLY A 70 14.67 2.88 -0.21
C GLY A 70 13.53 1.98 0.25
N SER A 71 12.50 2.61 0.81
CA SER A 71 11.27 1.94 1.23
C SER A 71 10.24 1.87 0.11
N CYS A 72 9.28 0.96 0.23
CA CYS A 72 8.15 0.83 -0.70
C CYS A 72 7.48 2.19 -1.00
N GLY A 73 7.33 2.52 -2.29
CA GLY A 73 6.70 3.76 -2.74
C GLY A 73 5.26 3.93 -2.25
N LEU A 74 4.49 2.84 -2.13
CA LEU A 74 3.12 2.90 -1.62
C LEU A 74 3.05 3.40 -0.16
N HIS A 75 3.99 2.94 0.68
CA HIS A 75 4.14 3.43 2.06
C HIS A 75 4.51 4.92 2.11
N VAL A 76 5.32 5.39 1.15
CA VAL A 76 5.65 6.83 1.02
C VAL A 76 4.38 7.64 0.76
N ILE A 77 3.53 7.19 -0.17
CA ILE A 77 2.26 7.87 -0.48
C ILE A 77 1.31 7.81 0.72
N HIS A 78 1.11 6.66 1.35
CA HIS A 78 0.26 6.56 2.54
C HIS A 78 0.74 7.44 3.70
N GLY A 79 2.05 7.47 3.96
CA GLY A 79 2.66 8.32 4.98
C GLY A 79 2.54 9.81 4.64
N ALA A 80 2.60 10.17 3.36
CA ALA A 80 2.36 11.53 2.88
C ALA A 80 0.92 11.98 3.13
N PHE A 81 -0.08 11.19 2.74
CA PHE A 81 -1.49 11.49 3.01
C PHE A 81 -1.78 11.59 4.50
N GLN A 82 -1.20 10.69 5.31
CA GLN A 82 -1.33 10.76 6.76
C GLN A 82 -0.73 12.06 7.33
N THR A 83 0.42 12.49 6.80
CA THR A 83 1.08 13.73 7.22
C THR A 83 0.26 14.95 6.80
N GLY A 84 -0.23 14.99 5.55
CA GLY A 84 -1.14 16.03 5.09
C GLY A 84 -2.39 16.13 5.96
N ALA A 85 -3.06 15.02 6.24
CA ALA A 85 -4.30 15.01 7.01
C ALA A 85 -4.14 15.44 8.48
N ARG A 86 -2.95 15.23 9.08
CA ARG A 86 -2.67 15.67 10.45
C ARG A 86 -2.48 17.18 10.57
N GLU A 87 -1.95 17.79 9.52
CA GLU A 87 -1.56 19.21 9.53
C GLU A 87 -2.74 20.14 9.18
N THR A 88 -3.75 19.64 8.47
CA THR A 88 -4.88 20.46 8.01
C THR A 88 -6.03 20.58 8.99
N GLY A 89 -5.74 20.94 10.25
CA GLY A 89 -6.76 21.43 11.18
C GLY A 89 -8.06 20.62 11.23
N GLY A 90 -8.02 19.43 11.83
CA GLY A 90 -9.23 18.84 12.43
C GLY A 90 -9.66 17.50 11.86
N GLY A 91 -9.23 16.44 12.54
CA GLY A 91 -10.08 15.27 12.77
C GLY A 91 -10.52 14.46 11.56
N LEU A 92 -9.92 14.60 10.38
CA LEU A 92 -10.30 13.80 9.20
C LEU A 92 -10.14 12.29 9.46
N ASP A 93 -9.13 11.90 10.23
CA ASP A 93 -8.98 10.51 10.67
C ASP A 93 -10.12 10.09 11.61
N GLY A 94 -10.55 10.98 12.51
CA GLY A 94 -11.76 10.84 13.32
C GLY A 94 -13.03 10.76 12.47
N LEU A 95 -13.15 11.60 11.45
CA LEU A 95 -14.30 11.70 10.55
C LEU A 95 -14.50 10.43 9.73
N LEU A 96 -13.39 9.81 9.30
CA LEU A 96 -13.41 8.58 8.53
C LEU A 96 -13.49 7.32 9.42
N SER A 97 -12.90 7.34 10.62
CA SER A 97 -12.87 6.17 11.51
C SER A 97 -14.05 6.07 12.48
N SER A 98 -14.53 7.19 13.00
CA SER A 98 -15.58 7.23 14.03
C SER A 98 -16.92 6.64 13.56
N PRO A 99 -17.40 6.85 12.32
CA PRO A 99 -18.61 6.20 11.86
C PRO A 99 -18.57 4.68 12.02
N TYR A 100 -17.45 4.04 11.68
CA TYR A 100 -17.29 2.59 11.85
C TYR A 100 -17.29 2.19 13.33
N TYR A 101 -16.45 2.84 14.15
CA TYR A 101 -16.34 2.49 15.57
C TYR A 101 -17.59 2.81 16.38
N LEU A 102 -18.43 3.74 15.90
CA LEU A 102 -19.75 3.96 16.46
C LEU A 102 -20.62 2.69 16.35
N PHE A 103 -20.56 1.93 15.27
CA PHE A 103 -21.40 0.73 15.12
C PHE A 103 -20.68 -0.59 15.39
N LYS A 104 -19.35 -0.53 15.59
CA LYS A 104 -18.53 -1.70 15.87
C LYS A 104 -18.99 -2.39 17.15
N ASP A 105 -19.14 -3.70 17.08
CA ASP A 105 -19.45 -4.59 18.21
C ASP A 105 -20.74 -4.24 18.98
N THR A 106 -21.68 -3.49 18.37
CA THR A 106 -22.94 -3.09 19.02
C THR A 106 -24.14 -3.37 18.11
N SER A 107 -24.69 -4.60 18.17
CA SER A 107 -25.87 -5.00 17.38
C SER A 107 -27.08 -4.11 17.64
N ALA A 108 -27.40 -3.86 18.92
CA ALA A 108 -28.52 -3.00 19.31
C ALA A 108 -28.46 -1.60 18.66
N ARG A 109 -27.26 -1.01 18.55
CA ARG A 109 -27.09 0.30 17.92
C ARG A 109 -27.25 0.26 16.41
N ARG A 110 -26.89 -0.86 15.77
CA ARG A 110 -27.13 -1.05 14.33
C ARG A 110 -28.61 -1.22 14.02
N ASP A 111 -29.32 -1.95 14.87
CA ASP A 111 -30.78 -2.08 14.79
C ASP A 111 -31.44 -0.71 15.00
N ASP A 112 -30.99 0.05 16.00
CA ASP A 112 -31.46 1.40 16.27
C ASP A 112 -31.23 2.35 15.10
N PHE A 113 -30.04 2.33 14.51
CA PHE A 113 -29.73 3.11 13.32
C PHE A 113 -30.65 2.77 12.16
N THR A 114 -30.89 1.48 11.93
CA THR A 114 -31.79 1.00 10.86
C THR A 114 -33.22 1.46 11.11
N ASN A 115 -33.71 1.35 12.34
CA ASN A 115 -35.06 1.75 12.73
C ASN A 115 -35.29 3.27 12.59
N VAL A 116 -34.30 4.08 12.94
CA VAL A 116 -34.39 5.55 12.85
C VAL A 116 -34.29 6.04 11.42
N THR A 117 -33.36 5.47 10.65
CA THR A 117 -32.93 6.05 9.38
C THR A 117 -33.48 5.33 8.16
N GLY A 118 -34.03 4.12 8.34
CA GLY A 118 -34.37 3.18 7.26
C GLY A 118 -33.16 2.62 6.50
N CYS A 119 -31.93 2.97 6.89
CA CYS A 119 -30.72 2.61 6.18
C CYS A 119 -30.14 1.28 6.70
N ASN A 120 -29.96 0.32 5.79
CA ASN A 120 -29.31 -0.97 6.06
C ASN A 120 -27.81 -1.00 5.68
N GLU A 121 -27.27 0.12 5.21
CA GLU A 121 -25.85 0.25 4.91
C GLU A 121 -25.08 0.83 6.10
N PHE A 122 -23.86 0.30 6.32
CA PHE A 122 -23.03 0.69 7.46
C PHE A 122 -21.66 1.25 7.02
N PRO A 123 -21.02 2.06 7.85
CA PRO A 123 -19.68 2.57 7.57
C PRO A 123 -18.63 1.45 7.48
N LEU A 124 -17.58 1.70 6.70
CA LEU A 124 -16.46 0.77 6.50
C LEU A 124 -15.28 1.12 7.42
N LYS A 125 -14.50 0.10 7.83
CA LYS A 125 -13.33 0.28 8.69
C LYS A 125 -12.25 1.09 7.96
N PHE A 126 -11.95 2.29 8.46
CA PHE A 126 -10.82 3.09 7.97
C PHE A 126 -9.49 2.53 8.50
N CYS A 127 -8.56 2.18 7.59
CA CYS A 127 -7.22 1.76 7.96
C CYS A 127 -6.24 2.95 7.97
N LYS A 128 -5.78 3.38 9.15
CA LYS A 128 -4.89 4.55 9.30
C LYS A 128 -3.52 4.39 8.62
N GLN A 129 -3.16 3.19 8.17
CA GLN A 129 -1.92 2.88 7.46
C GLN A 129 -2.08 2.88 5.94
N MET A 130 -3.32 2.82 5.42
CA MET A 130 -3.61 2.64 4.00
C MET A 130 -4.49 3.77 3.45
N TRP A 131 -4.06 5.02 3.65
CA TRP A 131 -4.88 6.20 3.35
C TRP A 131 -5.44 6.24 1.92
N VAL A 132 -4.66 5.83 0.93
CA VAL A 132 -5.03 5.86 -0.49
C VAL A 132 -5.84 4.63 -0.90
N GLU A 133 -5.71 3.50 -0.21
CA GLU A 133 -6.50 2.29 -0.48
C GLU A 133 -7.88 2.33 0.20
N ASN A 134 -8.11 3.26 1.13
CA ASN A 134 -9.40 3.48 1.78
C ASN A 134 -10.45 4.17 0.87
N GLY A 135 -10.29 4.15 -0.46
CA GLY A 135 -11.20 4.84 -1.39
C GLY A 135 -12.67 4.47 -1.21
N SER A 136 -12.96 3.21 -0.87
CA SER A 136 -14.31 2.74 -0.55
C SER A 136 -14.87 3.37 0.72
N VAL A 137 -14.05 3.54 1.77
CA VAL A 137 -14.43 4.23 3.01
C VAL A 137 -14.72 5.71 2.72
N CYS A 138 -13.84 6.35 1.95
CA CYS A 138 -13.93 7.76 1.59
C CYS A 138 -15.15 8.07 0.72
N SER A 139 -15.61 7.09 -0.06
CA SER A 139 -16.84 7.17 -0.85
C SER A 139 -18.09 6.81 -0.04
N ARG A 140 -17.99 5.88 0.92
CA ARG A 140 -19.12 5.41 1.75
C ARG A 140 -19.56 6.45 2.78
N VAL A 141 -18.64 7.13 3.46
CA VAL A 141 -18.98 8.07 4.54
C VAL A 141 -19.85 9.24 4.03
N PRO A 142 -19.53 9.91 2.91
CA PRO A 142 -20.40 10.94 2.34
C PRO A 142 -21.81 10.44 1.99
N LEU A 143 -21.95 9.22 1.48
CA LEU A 143 -23.24 8.63 1.14
C LEU A 143 -24.10 8.36 2.39
N LEU A 144 -23.47 7.93 3.48
CA LEU A 144 -24.16 7.68 4.75
C LEU A 144 -24.37 8.96 5.57
N TRP A 145 -23.78 10.08 5.18
CA TRP A 145 -23.78 11.32 5.98
C TRP A 145 -25.19 11.78 6.39
N PRO A 146 -26.22 11.80 5.51
CA PRO A 146 -27.57 12.18 5.91
C PRO A 146 -28.17 11.24 6.97
N HIS A 147 -28.00 9.93 6.81
CA HIS A 147 -28.49 8.93 7.76
C HIS A 147 -27.75 9.02 9.10
N LEU A 148 -26.43 9.20 9.08
CA LEU A 148 -25.61 9.41 10.27
C LEU A 148 -26.06 10.66 11.03
N LYS A 149 -26.37 11.74 10.32
CA LYS A 149 -26.89 12.98 10.90
C LYS A 149 -28.24 12.76 11.57
N SER A 150 -29.21 12.14 10.88
CA SER A 150 -30.53 11.81 11.45
C SER A 150 -30.43 10.92 12.70
N PHE A 151 -29.51 9.96 12.70
CA PHE A 151 -29.27 9.11 13.87
C PHE A 151 -28.71 9.90 15.06
N VAL A 152 -27.74 10.79 14.84
CA VAL A 152 -27.19 11.65 15.89
C VAL A 152 -28.27 12.60 16.43
N GLU A 153 -29.08 13.21 15.56
CA GLU A 153 -30.20 14.08 15.96
C GLU A 153 -31.25 13.33 16.80
N ALA A 154 -31.59 12.08 16.44
CA ALA A 154 -32.45 11.22 17.25
C ALA A 154 -31.83 10.92 18.63
N CYS A 155 -30.52 10.69 18.69
CA CYS A 155 -29.83 10.48 19.97
C CYS A 155 -29.85 11.73 20.86
N GLU A 156 -29.77 12.94 20.29
CA GLU A 156 -29.82 14.19 21.04
C GLU A 156 -31.23 14.52 21.56
N THR A 157 -32.28 14.08 20.86
CA THR A 157 -33.69 14.29 21.24
C THR A 157 -34.23 13.29 22.28
N LYS A 158 -33.34 12.54 22.95
CA LYS A 158 -33.64 11.54 24.00
C LYS A 158 -34.51 10.35 23.53
N TRP A 159 -34.49 10.02 22.24
CA TRP A 159 -35.18 8.82 21.72
C TRP A 159 -34.73 7.53 22.42
N LYS A 160 -33.44 7.43 22.78
CA LYS A 160 -32.82 6.37 23.60
C LYS A 160 -31.63 6.91 24.41
N ALA A 161 -31.01 6.05 25.22
CA ALA A 161 -29.78 6.38 25.96
C ALA A 161 -28.67 6.82 24.99
N LYS A 162 -28.21 8.06 25.17
CA LYS A 162 -27.20 8.70 24.34
C LYS A 162 -25.87 7.92 24.40
N PRO A 163 -25.26 7.57 23.25
CA PRO A 163 -23.94 6.96 23.26
C PRO A 163 -22.89 7.92 23.86
N THR A 164 -22.02 7.42 24.72
CA THR A 164 -20.95 8.20 25.37
C THR A 164 -19.56 7.95 24.78
N SER A 165 -19.47 7.14 23.72
CA SER A 165 -18.20 6.77 23.09
C SER A 165 -17.49 7.97 22.45
N ASN A 166 -16.15 7.95 22.43
CA ASN A 166 -15.33 8.94 21.71
C ASN A 166 -15.73 9.07 20.23
N SER A 167 -16.10 7.96 19.59
CA SER A 167 -16.57 7.95 18.20
C SER A 167 -17.90 8.68 18.01
N TYR A 168 -18.82 8.57 18.97
CA TYR A 168 -20.05 9.36 18.95
C TYR A 168 -19.77 10.84 19.11
N ASN A 169 -18.94 11.23 20.09
CA ASN A 169 -18.59 12.62 20.33
C ASN A 169 -17.91 13.25 19.11
N ALA A 170 -16.92 12.56 18.52
CA ALA A 170 -16.24 13.02 17.32
C ALA A 170 -17.20 13.17 16.13
N LEU A 171 -18.15 12.25 15.94
CA LEU A 171 -19.15 12.35 14.88
C LEU A 171 -20.10 13.53 15.12
N ARG A 172 -20.60 13.69 16.35
CA ARG A 172 -21.44 14.82 16.75
C ARG A 172 -20.76 16.15 16.50
N ASP A 173 -19.50 16.29 16.90
CA ASP A 173 -18.72 17.52 16.72
C ASP A 173 -18.50 17.79 15.22
N ALA A 174 -18.24 16.74 14.42
CA ALA A 174 -18.17 16.88 12.98
C ALA A 174 -19.50 17.26 12.30
N MET A 175 -20.64 16.82 12.84
CA MET A 175 -21.96 17.25 12.34
C MET A 175 -22.25 18.72 12.62
N ASN A 176 -21.59 19.31 13.63
CA ASN A 176 -21.66 20.73 13.93
C ASN A 176 -20.70 21.57 13.06
N ASP A 177 -19.63 20.96 12.51
CA ASP A 177 -18.77 21.61 11.52
C ASP A 177 -19.42 21.61 10.14
N LYS A 178 -19.83 22.79 9.69
CA LYS A 178 -20.48 23.02 8.40
C LYS A 178 -19.59 22.64 7.21
N LEU A 179 -18.27 22.56 7.39
CA LEU A 179 -17.31 22.22 6.34
C LEU A 179 -16.98 20.72 6.29
N SER A 180 -17.52 19.88 7.16
CA SER A 180 -17.22 18.43 7.21
C SER A 180 -17.46 17.72 5.87
N VAL A 181 -18.57 18.01 5.19
CA VAL A 181 -18.89 17.39 3.89
C VAL A 181 -17.93 17.85 2.79
N ALA A 182 -17.54 19.13 2.81
CA ALA A 182 -16.54 19.68 1.89
C ALA A 182 -15.16 19.04 2.14
N LYS A 183 -14.75 18.88 3.41
CA LYS A 183 -13.50 18.19 3.81
C LYS A 183 -13.47 16.74 3.32
N LEU A 184 -14.56 15.98 3.52
CA LEU A 184 -14.69 14.61 3.01
C LEU A 184 -14.60 14.55 1.49
N SER A 185 -15.29 15.46 0.80
CA SER A 185 -15.34 15.51 -0.66
C SER A 185 -13.97 15.83 -1.28
N PHE A 186 -13.27 16.81 -0.71
CA PHE A 186 -11.90 17.15 -1.10
C PHE A 186 -10.97 15.95 -0.92
N PHE A 187 -11.01 15.32 0.25
CA PHE A 187 -10.14 14.18 0.54
C PHE A 187 -10.43 13.00 -0.40
N ASN A 188 -11.70 12.66 -0.61
CA ASN A 188 -12.08 11.57 -1.51
C ASN A 188 -11.57 11.81 -2.94
N GLN A 189 -11.66 13.05 -3.43
CA GLN A 189 -11.09 13.41 -4.73
C GLN A 189 -9.58 13.18 -4.74
N LYS A 190 -8.83 13.74 -3.79
CA LYS A 190 -7.36 13.62 -3.77
C LYS A 190 -6.89 12.18 -3.58
N ALA A 191 -7.60 11.38 -2.79
CA ALA A 191 -7.31 9.95 -2.65
C ALA A 191 -7.51 9.20 -3.98
N SER A 192 -8.58 9.52 -4.73
CA SER A 192 -8.84 8.91 -6.04
C SER A 192 -7.82 9.31 -7.12
N THR A 193 -7.20 10.49 -6.97
CA THR A 193 -6.19 11.03 -7.90
C THR A 193 -4.79 11.05 -7.27
N ALA A 194 -4.51 10.16 -6.32
CA ALA A 194 -3.24 10.20 -5.57
C ALA A 194 -2.02 10.04 -6.48
N TYR A 195 -2.15 9.33 -7.60
CA TYR A 195 -1.10 9.20 -8.61
C TYR A 195 -0.82 10.51 -9.36
N ASP A 196 -1.79 11.42 -9.46
CA ASP A 196 -1.56 12.73 -10.09
C ASP A 196 -0.65 13.61 -9.24
N LEU A 197 -0.55 13.37 -7.93
CA LEU A 197 0.45 14.02 -7.08
C LEU A 197 1.90 13.67 -7.48
N LEU A 198 2.11 12.55 -8.19
CA LEU A 198 3.42 12.18 -8.73
C LEU A 198 3.76 12.92 -10.03
N LYS A 199 2.77 13.53 -10.70
CA LYS A 199 2.94 14.24 -11.97
C LYS A 199 3.23 15.73 -11.81
N LEU A 200 3.15 16.25 -10.59
CA LEU A 200 3.40 17.66 -10.31
C LEU A 200 4.91 17.97 -10.49
N ASP A 201 5.23 18.94 -11.36
CA ASP A 201 6.60 19.44 -11.58
C ASP A 201 6.92 20.52 -10.54
N LEU A 202 7.47 20.07 -9.42
CA LEU A 202 7.49 20.83 -8.16
C LEU A 202 8.74 21.71 -7.99
N GLU A 203 9.69 21.67 -8.93
CA GLU A 203 10.75 22.70 -8.99
C GLU A 203 10.25 24.00 -9.62
N LYS A 204 9.25 23.92 -10.51
CA LYS A 204 8.62 25.11 -11.13
C LYS A 204 7.41 25.59 -10.35
N GLU A 205 6.68 24.68 -9.74
CA GLU A 205 5.51 25.02 -8.93
C GLU A 205 5.91 25.23 -7.47
N ARG A 206 6.51 26.39 -7.17
CA ARG A 206 6.12 27.04 -5.91
C ARG A 206 4.60 27.12 -6.00
N VAL A 207 3.89 26.41 -5.12
CA VAL A 207 2.43 26.48 -5.00
C VAL A 207 2.07 27.89 -4.54
N GLU A 208 2.22 28.85 -5.44
CA GLU A 208 1.71 30.20 -5.32
C GLU A 208 0.21 30.08 -5.14
N ASN A 209 -0.39 31.01 -4.41
CA ASN A 209 -1.80 31.02 -3.99
C ASN A 209 -2.86 30.97 -5.12
N LYS A 210 -2.51 30.60 -6.35
CA LYS A 210 -3.44 30.38 -7.45
C LYS A 210 -4.09 29.00 -7.34
N LYS A 211 -5.33 29.03 -6.84
CA LYS A 211 -6.41 28.03 -7.01
C LYS A 211 -5.96 26.57 -6.96
N ILE A 212 -5.72 26.05 -5.76
CA ILE A 212 -5.85 24.61 -5.58
C ILE A 212 -7.29 24.22 -5.89
N GLU A 213 -7.40 23.32 -6.86
CA GLU A 213 -8.67 22.70 -7.18
C GLU A 213 -9.07 21.78 -6.03
N VAL A 214 -10.07 22.22 -5.27
CA VAL A 214 -10.68 21.47 -4.15
C VAL A 214 -11.64 20.38 -4.64
N GLY A 215 -11.97 20.41 -5.94
CA GLY A 215 -12.84 19.45 -6.61
C GLY A 215 -14.29 19.89 -6.72
N PHE A 216 -14.96 19.39 -7.76
CA PHE A 216 -16.33 19.77 -8.11
C PHE A 216 -17.33 19.59 -6.95
N LYS A 217 -17.25 18.45 -6.23
CA LYS A 217 -18.16 18.16 -5.10
C LYS A 217 -17.94 19.10 -3.92
N ALA A 218 -16.69 19.33 -3.52
CA ALA A 218 -16.36 20.25 -2.44
C ALA A 218 -16.75 21.69 -2.82
N GLU A 219 -16.48 22.11 -4.06
CA GLU A 219 -16.86 23.42 -4.56
C GLU A 219 -18.38 23.64 -4.57
N GLY A 220 -19.15 22.62 -4.98
CA GLY A 220 -20.60 22.63 -4.93
C GLY A 220 -21.13 22.83 -3.50
N GLU A 221 -20.54 22.13 -2.53
CA GLU A 221 -20.89 22.26 -1.12
C GLU A 221 -20.58 23.67 -0.59
N LEU A 222 -19.39 24.21 -0.88
CA LEU A 222 -19.00 25.57 -0.46
C LEU A 222 -19.95 26.63 -1.04
N LYS A 223 -20.33 26.49 -2.32
CA LYS A 223 -21.28 27.42 -2.98
C LYS A 223 -22.67 27.34 -2.35
N SER A 224 -23.16 26.13 -2.05
CA SER A 224 -24.43 25.91 -1.35
C SER A 224 -24.43 26.59 0.03
N LEU A 225 -23.37 26.37 0.82
CA LEU A 225 -23.22 26.94 2.16
C LEU A 225 -23.06 28.47 2.14
N LEU A 226 -22.40 29.03 1.12
CA LEU A 226 -22.31 30.49 0.92
C LEU A 226 -23.67 31.09 0.54
N SER A 227 -24.41 30.44 -0.38
CA SER A 227 -25.71 30.94 -0.83
C SER A 227 -26.74 31.01 0.29
N THR A 228 -26.66 30.08 1.25
CA THR A 228 -27.50 30.02 2.45
C THR A 228 -26.97 30.89 3.59
N LYS A 229 -25.86 31.63 3.38
CA LYS A 229 -25.13 32.40 4.41
C LYS A 229 -24.74 31.56 5.64
N ALA A 230 -24.63 30.23 5.46
CA ALA A 230 -24.26 29.31 6.53
C ALA A 230 -22.76 29.44 6.88
N ILE A 231 -21.93 29.83 5.92
CA ILE A 231 -20.51 30.13 6.11
C ILE A 231 -20.15 31.50 5.50
N SER A 232 -19.04 32.09 5.94
CA SER A 232 -18.50 33.34 5.39
C SER A 232 -17.44 33.09 4.31
N GLU A 233 -17.16 34.10 3.48
CA GLU A 233 -16.04 34.06 2.53
C GLU A 233 -14.69 33.85 3.22
N CYS A 234 -14.53 34.38 4.44
CA CYS A 234 -13.33 34.16 5.25
C CYS A 234 -13.15 32.68 5.61
N GLN A 235 -14.24 31.97 5.97
CA GLN A 235 -14.19 30.52 6.23
C GLN A 235 -13.88 29.72 4.97
N VAL A 236 -14.38 30.14 3.81
CA VAL A 236 -14.03 29.52 2.52
C VAL A 236 -12.56 29.73 2.20
N PHE A 237 -12.02 30.92 2.45
CA PHE A 237 -10.59 31.20 2.29
C PHE A 237 -9.74 30.32 3.22
N GLN A 238 -10.10 30.22 4.49
CA GLN A 238 -9.43 29.35 5.47
C GLN A 238 -9.46 27.88 5.04
N PHE A 239 -10.60 27.37 4.59
CA PHE A 239 -10.72 26.00 4.08
C PHE A 239 -9.80 25.75 2.86
N ARG A 240 -9.70 26.71 1.93
CA ARG A 240 -8.79 26.58 0.78
C ARG A 240 -7.33 26.59 1.21
N GLU A 241 -6.98 27.40 2.20
CA GLU A 241 -5.64 27.43 2.78
C GLU A 241 -5.30 26.11 3.49
N GLU A 242 -6.25 25.52 4.23
CA GLU A 242 -6.11 24.16 4.78
C GLU A 242 -5.84 23.15 3.64
N CYS A 243 -6.68 23.13 2.60
CA CYS A 243 -6.49 22.25 1.45
C CYS A 243 -5.11 22.43 0.78
N ARG A 244 -4.57 23.65 0.77
CA ARG A 244 -3.21 23.93 0.29
C ARG A 244 -2.15 23.32 1.18
N GLN A 245 -2.26 23.53 2.48
CA GLN A 245 -1.34 22.95 3.43
C GLN A 245 -1.35 21.41 3.35
N PHE A 246 -2.51 20.79 3.12
CA PHE A 246 -2.61 19.34 2.87
C PHE A 246 -1.70 18.91 1.72
N VAL A 247 -1.88 19.51 0.55
CA VAL A 247 -1.18 19.13 -0.68
C VAL A 247 0.32 19.39 -0.54
N VAL A 248 0.70 20.56 -0.03
CA VAL A 248 2.11 20.94 0.19
C VAL A 248 2.80 19.96 1.14
N LYS A 249 2.14 19.57 2.25
CA LYS A 249 2.70 18.62 3.21
C LYS A 249 2.79 17.21 2.62
N CYS A 250 1.80 16.77 1.86
CA CYS A 250 1.86 15.49 1.14
C CYS A 250 3.06 15.47 0.19
N VAL A 251 3.17 16.48 -0.67
CA VAL A 251 4.27 16.62 -1.63
C VAL A 251 5.64 16.63 -0.94
N ASN A 252 5.81 17.47 0.08
CA ASN A 252 7.07 17.54 0.81
C ASN A 252 7.43 16.19 1.42
N LYS A 253 6.44 15.44 1.93
CA LYS A 253 6.66 14.11 2.49
C LYS A 253 7.02 13.07 1.43
N ILE A 254 6.41 13.15 0.25
CA ILE A 254 6.76 12.31 -0.90
C ILE A 254 8.22 12.54 -1.26
N PHE A 255 8.67 13.80 -1.41
CA PHE A 255 10.08 14.09 -1.69
C PHE A 255 11.02 13.66 -0.58
N GLU A 256 10.64 13.89 0.68
CA GLU A 256 11.44 13.48 1.84
C GLU A 256 11.69 11.96 1.87
N ARG A 257 10.76 11.15 1.35
CA ARG A 257 10.85 9.69 1.44
C ARG A 257 10.94 8.99 0.09
N SER A 258 11.05 9.76 -0.99
CA SER A 258 11.07 9.23 -2.36
C SER A 258 12.26 8.28 -2.59
N PRO A 259 12.04 7.14 -3.29
CA PRO A 259 13.12 6.33 -3.83
C PRO A 259 14.11 7.12 -4.67
N LEU A 260 13.70 8.26 -5.26
CA LEU A 260 14.58 9.13 -6.04
C LEU A 260 15.73 9.74 -5.22
N LYS A 261 15.76 9.61 -3.89
CA LYS A 261 16.94 9.94 -3.08
C LYS A 261 18.11 8.98 -3.31
N TYR A 262 17.84 7.74 -3.72
CA TYR A 262 18.85 6.72 -3.96
C TYR A 262 19.37 6.83 -5.40
N ARG A 263 20.70 6.78 -5.56
CA ARG A 263 21.36 6.94 -6.87
C ARG A 263 20.88 5.85 -7.86
N LEU A 264 20.84 4.60 -7.40
CA LEU A 264 20.38 3.42 -8.13
C LEU A 264 18.97 3.62 -8.73
N ALA A 265 18.03 4.11 -7.91
CA ALA A 265 16.67 4.40 -8.33
C ALA A 265 16.59 5.51 -9.40
N ARG A 266 17.41 6.57 -9.28
CA ARG A 266 17.46 7.64 -10.28
C ARG A 266 18.06 7.18 -11.61
N ASN A 267 19.06 6.33 -11.54
CA ASN A 267 19.81 5.86 -12.70
C ASN A 267 19.10 4.73 -13.44
N MET A 268 18.20 4.01 -12.77
CA MET A 268 17.25 3.08 -13.40
C MET A 268 16.35 3.70 -14.48
N ALA A 269 16.20 5.03 -14.52
CA ALA A 269 15.47 5.69 -15.59
C ALA A 269 16.11 5.48 -16.98
N CYS A 270 17.36 4.99 -17.09
CA CYS A 270 17.91 4.52 -18.37
C CYS A 270 17.13 3.36 -18.99
N LEU A 271 16.32 2.66 -18.20
CA LEU A 271 15.45 1.57 -18.65
C LEU A 271 14.04 2.05 -19.04
N ASP A 272 13.74 3.36 -18.94
CA ASP A 272 12.49 3.93 -19.43
C ASP A 272 12.51 3.96 -20.96
N PRO A 273 11.64 3.18 -21.65
CA PRO A 273 11.63 3.12 -23.10
C PRO A 273 11.44 4.49 -23.77
N ARG A 274 10.68 5.37 -23.12
CA ARG A 274 10.41 6.72 -23.63
C ARG A 274 11.67 7.56 -23.60
N LEU A 275 12.44 7.48 -22.51
CA LEU A 275 13.71 8.19 -22.36
C LEU A 275 14.76 7.68 -23.37
N MET A 276 14.80 6.37 -23.61
CA MET A 276 15.72 5.76 -24.58
C MET A 276 15.54 6.30 -26.01
N VAL A 277 14.35 6.81 -26.35
CA VAL A 277 14.06 7.44 -27.65
C VAL A 277 14.16 8.96 -27.59
N SER A 278 13.68 9.60 -26.52
CA SER A 278 13.60 11.06 -26.44
C SER A 278 14.95 11.73 -26.16
N ASP A 279 15.82 11.09 -25.37
CA ASP A 279 17.12 11.64 -24.96
C ASP A 279 18.14 10.51 -24.72
N GLN A 280 18.82 10.12 -25.80
CA GLN A 280 19.78 9.02 -25.79
C GLN A 280 21.01 9.31 -24.92
N GLU A 281 21.51 10.55 -24.94
CA GLU A 281 22.68 10.93 -24.13
C GLU A 281 22.34 10.91 -22.64
N HIS A 282 21.15 11.36 -22.25
CA HIS A 282 20.70 11.26 -20.86
C HIS A 282 20.49 9.80 -20.43
N SER A 283 19.89 8.97 -21.29
CA SER A 283 19.73 7.54 -21.02
C SER A 283 21.08 6.83 -20.86
N LYS A 284 22.02 7.09 -21.77
CA LYS A 284 23.40 6.58 -21.72
C LYS A 284 24.13 7.00 -20.44
N SER A 285 24.06 8.28 -20.08
CA SER A 285 24.68 8.81 -18.86
C SER A 285 24.14 8.11 -17.61
N LYS A 286 22.82 7.88 -17.54
CA LYS A 286 22.20 7.13 -16.45
C LYS A 286 22.60 5.66 -16.44
N CYS A 287 22.69 5.02 -17.62
CA CYS A 287 23.14 3.63 -17.72
C CYS A 287 24.57 3.47 -17.21
N LYS A 288 25.50 4.36 -17.62
CA LYS A 288 26.87 4.36 -17.10
C LYS A 288 26.91 4.44 -15.57
N ARG A 289 26.17 5.39 -14.98
CA ARG A 289 26.10 5.54 -13.52
C ARG A 289 25.48 4.33 -12.82
N LEU A 290 24.49 3.69 -13.43
CA LEU A 290 23.89 2.45 -12.92
C LEU A 290 24.93 1.32 -12.88
N LEU A 291 25.72 1.17 -13.96
CA LEU A 291 26.78 0.16 -14.04
C LEU A 291 27.90 0.41 -13.03
N GLU A 292 28.35 1.66 -12.88
CA GLU A 292 29.33 2.07 -11.86
C GLU A 292 28.84 1.71 -10.45
N GLU A 293 27.56 1.93 -10.14
CA GLU A 293 26.99 1.54 -8.84
C GLU A 293 26.98 0.02 -8.63
N LEU A 294 26.58 -0.75 -9.64
CA LEU A 294 26.59 -2.21 -9.55
C LEU A 294 28.00 -2.76 -9.36
N LEU A 295 29.01 -2.13 -9.98
CA LEU A 295 30.41 -2.45 -9.76
C LEU A 295 30.82 -2.16 -8.30
N THR A 296 30.46 -1.00 -7.74
CA THR A 296 30.79 -0.67 -6.33
C THR A 296 30.16 -1.62 -5.31
N LEU A 297 29.07 -2.30 -5.69
CA LEU A 297 28.39 -3.30 -4.87
C LEU A 297 28.89 -4.72 -5.13
N ASN A 298 29.92 -4.90 -5.97
CA ASN A 298 30.42 -6.21 -6.43
C ASN A 298 29.29 -7.08 -6.99
N ARG A 299 28.33 -6.46 -7.70
CA ARG A 299 27.19 -7.14 -8.34
C ARG A 299 27.34 -7.33 -9.84
N ASP A 300 28.43 -6.83 -10.41
CA ASP A 300 28.85 -7.16 -11.76
C ASP A 300 29.65 -8.47 -11.77
N ASP A 301 29.60 -9.21 -12.88
CA ASP A 301 30.30 -10.48 -13.02
C ASP A 301 31.77 -10.29 -13.49
N GLY A 302 32.32 -9.08 -13.32
CA GLY A 302 33.67 -8.71 -13.75
C GLY A 302 33.76 -8.32 -15.23
N ASP A 303 32.64 -7.96 -15.87
CA ASP A 303 32.67 -7.40 -17.21
C ASP A 303 33.22 -5.97 -17.18
N ASP A 304 33.90 -5.57 -18.26
CA ASP A 304 34.38 -4.21 -18.43
C ASP A 304 33.19 -3.25 -18.58
N VAL A 305 33.09 -2.28 -17.67
CA VAL A 305 32.04 -1.25 -17.67
C VAL A 305 32.03 -0.49 -18.99
N ASP A 306 33.18 -0.23 -19.61
CA ASP A 306 33.25 0.49 -20.88
C ASP A 306 32.68 -0.36 -22.03
N MET A 307 32.89 -1.68 -22.00
CA MET A 307 32.23 -2.60 -22.96
C MET A 307 30.71 -2.62 -22.78
N LEU A 308 30.22 -2.58 -21.54
CA LEU A 308 28.78 -2.55 -21.24
C LEU A 308 28.14 -1.21 -21.65
N VAL A 309 28.84 -0.09 -21.41
CA VAL A 309 28.40 1.24 -21.85
C VAL A 309 28.39 1.34 -23.38
N ALA A 310 29.37 0.76 -24.06
CA ALA A 310 29.37 0.67 -25.53
C ALA A 310 28.17 -0.14 -26.03
N SER A 311 27.89 -1.30 -25.41
CA SER A 311 26.72 -2.13 -25.72
C SER A 311 25.40 -1.37 -25.49
N CYS A 312 25.30 -0.57 -24.43
CA CYS A 312 24.13 0.27 -24.17
C CYS A 312 23.96 1.35 -25.24
N THR A 313 25.05 2.01 -25.65
CA THR A 313 25.04 3.02 -26.71
C THR A 313 24.54 2.42 -28.02
N GLU A 314 25.00 1.21 -28.34
CA GLU A 314 24.59 0.50 -29.54
C GLU A 314 23.11 0.09 -29.51
N LEU A 315 22.61 -0.35 -28.35
CA LEU A 315 21.18 -0.60 -28.15
C LEU A 315 20.34 0.67 -28.38
N LEU A 316 20.77 1.82 -27.86
CA LEU A 316 20.05 3.08 -28.05
C LEU A 316 19.97 3.44 -29.53
N HIS A 317 21.06 3.25 -30.30
CA HIS A 317 21.05 3.43 -31.75
C HIS A 317 20.09 2.46 -32.46
N ASP A 318 20.04 1.20 -32.05
CA ASP A 318 19.10 0.21 -32.62
C ASP A 318 17.64 0.56 -32.29
N VAL A 319 17.35 1.06 -31.08
CA VAL A 319 16.02 1.53 -30.64
C VAL A 319 15.55 2.76 -31.40
N ALA A 320 16.47 3.67 -31.79
CA ALA A 320 16.11 4.86 -32.56
C ALA A 320 15.72 4.59 -34.02
N ARG A 321 15.88 3.34 -34.52
CA ARG A 321 15.44 2.95 -35.86
C ARG A 321 13.92 2.85 -35.92
N CYS A 322 13.35 3.20 -37.09
CA CYS A 322 11.90 3.35 -37.26
C CYS A 322 11.05 2.16 -36.82
N GLU A 323 11.54 0.92 -36.94
CA GLU A 323 10.80 -0.30 -36.59
C GLU A 323 10.51 -0.43 -35.09
N MET A 324 11.42 -0.01 -34.21
CA MET A 324 11.25 -0.12 -32.75
C MET A 324 10.90 1.21 -32.08
N LYS A 325 11.21 2.33 -32.74
CA LYS A 325 11.04 3.69 -32.20
C LYS A 325 9.61 3.99 -31.76
N SER A 326 8.60 3.59 -32.55
CA SER A 326 7.18 3.81 -32.20
C SER A 326 6.81 3.09 -30.91
N ARG A 327 7.18 1.82 -30.78
CA ARG A 327 6.87 1.00 -29.60
C ARG A 327 7.51 1.52 -28.32
N PHE A 328 8.72 2.08 -28.39
CA PHE A 328 9.38 2.70 -27.25
C PHE A 328 8.79 4.07 -26.90
N LYS A 329 8.46 4.88 -27.92
CA LYS A 329 7.87 6.21 -27.73
C LYS A 329 6.44 6.13 -27.15
N ASP A 330 5.66 5.18 -27.62
CA ASP A 330 4.25 5.01 -27.26
C ASP A 330 4.06 4.09 -26.03
N PHE A 331 5.15 3.70 -25.36
CA PHE A 331 5.13 2.83 -24.18
C PHE A 331 4.29 3.42 -23.05
N LYS A 332 3.33 2.63 -22.54
CA LYS A 332 2.46 3.01 -21.42
C LYS A 332 2.68 2.07 -20.25
N VAL A 333 3.00 2.63 -19.09
CA VAL A 333 3.30 1.84 -17.87
C VAL A 333 2.09 1.03 -17.40
N GLU A 334 0.88 1.49 -17.73
CA GLU A 334 -0.39 0.88 -17.38
C GLU A 334 -0.71 -0.37 -18.22
N ASP A 335 -0.30 -0.36 -19.49
CA ASP A 335 -0.67 -1.38 -20.47
C ASP A 335 0.51 -2.32 -20.83
N ASP A 336 1.74 -1.82 -20.74
CA ASP A 336 2.95 -2.49 -21.22
C ASP A 336 3.87 -2.98 -20.09
N ARG A 337 4.75 -3.92 -20.44
CA ARG A 337 5.74 -4.52 -19.55
C ARG A 337 7.15 -4.19 -20.02
N VAL A 338 7.86 -3.36 -19.26
CA VAL A 338 9.22 -2.92 -19.57
C VAL A 338 10.19 -4.11 -19.68
N ASP A 339 10.04 -5.11 -18.82
CA ASP A 339 10.87 -6.32 -18.83
C ASP A 339 10.67 -7.15 -20.10
N MET A 340 9.42 -7.27 -20.57
CA MET A 340 9.11 -7.99 -21.81
C MET A 340 9.63 -7.24 -23.04
N LEU A 341 9.43 -5.92 -23.10
CA LEU A 341 9.94 -5.08 -24.18
C LEU A 341 11.48 -5.16 -24.27
N LEU A 342 12.17 -4.96 -23.15
CA LEU A 342 13.63 -5.01 -23.11
C LEU A 342 14.17 -6.41 -23.37
N TYR A 343 13.47 -7.47 -22.94
CA TYR A 343 13.86 -8.86 -23.26
C TYR A 343 13.83 -9.13 -24.77
N GLU A 344 12.84 -8.61 -25.49
CA GLU A 344 12.74 -8.80 -26.94
C GLU A 344 13.87 -8.11 -27.71
N CYS A 345 14.29 -6.92 -27.26
CA CYS A 345 15.37 -6.15 -27.91
C CYS A 345 16.77 -6.61 -27.47
N MET A 346 16.94 -6.88 -26.17
CA MET A 346 18.24 -7.12 -25.54
C MET A 346 18.46 -8.61 -25.27
N GLY A 347 17.50 -9.28 -24.62
CA GLY A 347 17.66 -10.66 -24.16
C GLY A 347 17.60 -11.73 -25.26
N ARG A 348 16.90 -11.46 -26.38
CA ARG A 348 16.88 -12.34 -27.56
C ARG A 348 18.07 -12.14 -28.49
N ASN A 349 18.81 -11.04 -28.32
CA ASN A 349 19.92 -10.69 -29.19
C ASN A 349 21.25 -10.99 -28.49
N LYS A 350 22.00 -11.98 -29.01
CA LYS A 350 23.30 -12.40 -28.44
C LYS A 350 24.31 -11.25 -28.32
N LYS A 351 24.19 -10.24 -29.19
CA LYS A 351 24.99 -9.00 -29.14
C LYS A 351 24.91 -8.31 -27.76
N PHE A 352 23.76 -8.36 -27.11
CA PHE A 352 23.52 -7.68 -25.84
C PHE A 352 23.47 -8.66 -24.65
N GLU A 353 23.96 -9.89 -24.79
CA GLU A 353 23.87 -10.92 -23.75
C GLU A 353 24.48 -10.46 -22.41
N LYS A 354 25.67 -9.85 -22.46
CA LYS A 354 26.36 -9.32 -21.26
C LYS A 354 25.57 -8.18 -20.61
N LEU A 355 25.10 -7.23 -21.42
CA LEU A 355 24.27 -6.12 -20.93
C LEU A 355 22.95 -6.63 -20.32
N TRP A 356 22.30 -7.59 -20.98
CA TRP A 356 21.06 -8.21 -20.50
C TRP A 356 21.26 -8.90 -19.16
N ARG A 357 22.41 -9.57 -18.96
CA ARG A 357 22.75 -10.21 -17.68
C ARG A 357 22.81 -9.23 -16.51
N VAL A 358 23.21 -8.00 -16.75
CA VAL A 358 23.22 -6.94 -15.74
C VAL A 358 21.83 -6.32 -15.59
N VAL A 359 21.18 -5.96 -16.70
CA VAL A 359 19.84 -5.32 -16.71
C VAL A 359 18.80 -6.22 -16.06
N ARG A 360 18.83 -7.55 -16.28
CA ARG A 360 17.91 -8.48 -15.62
C ARG A 360 18.03 -8.44 -14.10
N LYS A 361 19.24 -8.22 -13.52
CA LYS A 361 19.41 -8.16 -12.05
C LYS A 361 18.63 -6.98 -11.49
N VAL A 362 18.65 -5.85 -12.19
CA VAL A 362 17.94 -4.62 -11.80
C VAL A 362 16.43 -4.75 -12.04
N LEU A 363 16.00 -5.38 -13.13
CA LEU A 363 14.58 -5.65 -13.42
C LEU A 363 13.94 -6.65 -12.45
N LEU A 364 14.74 -7.51 -11.80
CA LEU A 364 14.26 -8.45 -10.77
C LEU A 364 14.07 -7.81 -9.40
N VAL A 365 14.53 -6.57 -9.21
CA VAL A 365 14.36 -5.85 -7.96
C VAL A 365 12.88 -5.53 -7.79
N SER A 366 12.35 -5.82 -6.60
CA SER A 366 10.99 -5.39 -6.26
C SER A 366 10.96 -3.90 -5.96
N HIS A 367 10.13 -3.15 -6.69
CA HIS A 367 9.86 -1.73 -6.46
C HIS A 367 8.73 -1.47 -5.44
N GLY A 368 8.14 -2.54 -4.88
CA GLY A 368 7.12 -2.42 -3.85
C GLY A 368 6.64 -3.77 -3.34
N GLN A 369 6.33 -3.81 -2.05
CA GLN A 369 5.76 -4.98 -1.39
C GLN A 369 4.24 -4.84 -1.22
N ALA A 370 3.60 -4.02 -2.06
CA ALA A 370 2.18 -3.67 -1.93
C ALA A 370 1.28 -4.90 -1.74
N SER A 371 1.54 -6.02 -2.42
CA SER A 371 0.75 -7.25 -2.24
C SER A 371 0.96 -7.92 -0.88
N VAL A 372 2.21 -8.01 -0.41
CA VAL A 372 2.55 -8.58 0.91
C VAL A 372 2.06 -7.65 2.03
N GLU A 373 2.23 -6.34 1.87
CA GLU A 373 1.79 -5.30 2.79
C GLU A 373 0.26 -5.19 2.87
N ARG A 374 -0.44 -5.36 1.74
CA ARG A 374 -1.89 -5.55 1.73
C ARG A 374 -2.29 -6.77 2.53
N GLY A 375 -1.57 -7.89 2.42
CA GLY A 375 -1.77 -9.08 3.23
C GLY A 375 -1.70 -8.80 4.73
N TYR A 376 -0.64 -8.14 5.21
CA TYR A 376 -0.52 -7.76 6.63
C TYR A 376 -1.61 -6.78 7.09
N SER A 377 -1.98 -5.84 6.23
CA SER A 377 -3.01 -4.86 6.56
C SER A 377 -4.40 -5.48 6.58
N LEU A 378 -4.68 -6.43 5.69
CA LEU A 378 -5.88 -7.27 5.74
C LEU A 378 -5.91 -8.12 7.00
N ASN A 379 -4.78 -8.72 7.41
CA ASN A 379 -4.67 -9.43 8.69
C ASN A 379 -5.07 -8.51 9.84
N ARG A 380 -4.54 -7.27 9.89
CA ARG A 380 -4.92 -6.28 10.90
C ARG A 380 -6.39 -5.83 10.82
N GLN A 381 -7.02 -5.93 9.65
CA GLN A 381 -8.45 -5.64 9.53
C GLN A 381 -9.31 -6.72 10.19
N ILE A 382 -8.91 -7.99 10.05
CA ILE A 382 -9.62 -9.15 10.61
C ILE A 382 -9.21 -9.49 12.03
N GLU A 383 -8.03 -9.04 12.47
CA GLU A 383 -7.48 -9.27 13.79
C GLU A 383 -8.42 -8.76 14.90
N LYS A 384 -8.56 -9.60 15.93
CA LYS A 384 -9.38 -9.42 17.13
C LYS A 384 -8.56 -9.96 18.30
N ASP A 385 -8.87 -9.48 19.49
CA ASP A 385 -8.19 -9.90 20.70
C ASP A 385 -8.30 -11.42 20.89
N ASN A 386 -7.21 -12.03 21.35
CA ASN A 386 -7.12 -13.46 21.67
C ASN A 386 -7.30 -14.42 20.46
N MET A 387 -7.04 -13.99 19.23
CA MET A 387 -6.99 -14.91 18.09
C MET A 387 -5.64 -15.64 18.00
N SER A 388 -5.70 -16.94 17.74
CA SER A 388 -4.51 -17.75 17.43
C SER A 388 -4.06 -17.54 15.99
N GLU A 389 -2.79 -17.82 15.72
CA GLU A 389 -2.23 -17.81 14.36
C GLU A 389 -3.05 -18.67 13.39
N GLY A 390 -3.44 -19.89 13.81
CA GLY A 390 -4.25 -20.79 13.01
C GLY A 390 -5.61 -20.20 12.61
N MET A 391 -6.21 -19.40 13.49
CA MET A 391 -7.45 -18.68 13.19
C MET A 391 -7.24 -17.59 12.13
N ILE A 392 -6.13 -16.84 12.20
CA ILE A 392 -5.79 -15.81 11.20
C ILE A 392 -5.59 -16.46 9.82
N VAL A 393 -4.86 -17.57 9.76
CA VAL A 393 -4.64 -18.32 8.50
C VAL A 393 -5.96 -18.81 7.92
N ALA A 394 -6.83 -19.43 8.73
CA ALA A 394 -8.12 -19.93 8.29
C ALA A 394 -9.03 -18.79 7.77
N LEU A 395 -9.10 -17.66 8.49
CA LEU A 395 -9.85 -16.48 8.04
C LEU A 395 -9.31 -15.91 6.73
N ARG A 396 -7.97 -15.89 6.54
CA ARG A 396 -7.41 -15.44 5.27
C ARG A 396 -7.78 -16.34 4.11
N GLN A 397 -7.74 -17.65 4.30
CA GLN A 397 -8.16 -18.61 3.26
C GLN A 397 -9.63 -18.38 2.86
N ILE A 398 -10.51 -18.14 3.83
CA ILE A 398 -11.94 -17.85 3.56
C ILE A 398 -12.08 -16.55 2.76
N ILE A 399 -11.40 -15.47 3.16
CA ILE A 399 -11.52 -14.18 2.47
C ILE A 399 -10.89 -14.23 1.08
N ASP A 400 -9.73 -14.87 0.93
CA ASP A 400 -9.08 -15.06 -0.37
C ASP A 400 -10.02 -15.83 -1.33
N TYR A 401 -10.72 -16.85 -0.82
CA TYR A 401 -11.74 -17.57 -1.59
C TYR A 401 -12.94 -16.68 -1.95
N PHE A 402 -13.46 -15.86 -1.02
CA PHE A 402 -14.55 -14.91 -1.32
C PHE A 402 -14.17 -13.91 -2.41
N VAL A 403 -12.93 -13.41 -2.39
CA VAL A 403 -12.42 -12.53 -3.44
C VAL A 403 -12.36 -13.27 -4.78
N LEU A 404 -11.87 -14.51 -4.77
CA LEU A 404 -11.77 -15.35 -5.98
C LEU A 404 -13.13 -15.58 -6.64
N VAL A 405 -14.17 -15.91 -5.87
CA VAL A 405 -15.53 -16.15 -6.40
C VAL A 405 -16.31 -14.85 -6.68
N GLY A 406 -15.73 -13.69 -6.37
CA GLY A 406 -16.36 -12.39 -6.60
C GLY A 406 -17.48 -12.05 -5.62
N GLY A 407 -17.39 -12.55 -4.38
CA GLY A 407 -18.27 -12.20 -3.26
C GLY A 407 -18.84 -13.41 -2.51
N MET A 408 -19.20 -13.20 -1.23
CA MET A 408 -19.76 -14.24 -0.35
C MET A 408 -21.04 -14.88 -0.91
N LEU A 409 -21.87 -14.09 -1.61
CA LEU A 409 -23.13 -14.58 -2.19
C LEU A 409 -22.94 -15.49 -3.41
N LYS A 410 -21.73 -15.53 -3.97
CA LYS A 410 -21.36 -16.38 -5.11
C LYS A 410 -20.61 -17.64 -4.68
N VAL A 411 -20.55 -17.89 -3.38
CA VAL A 411 -19.96 -19.11 -2.84
C VAL A 411 -20.93 -20.26 -3.03
N ASP A 412 -20.54 -21.25 -3.82
CA ASP A 412 -21.33 -22.47 -4.00
C ASP A 412 -21.40 -23.25 -2.68
N ILE A 413 -22.63 -23.52 -2.22
CA ILE A 413 -22.88 -24.33 -1.03
C ILE A 413 -22.86 -25.80 -1.45
N THR A 414 -21.68 -26.43 -1.37
CA THR A 414 -21.52 -27.84 -1.73
C THR A 414 -21.91 -28.77 -0.57
N LYS A 415 -22.17 -30.04 -0.88
CA LYS A 415 -22.47 -31.07 0.14
C LYS A 415 -21.30 -31.27 1.11
N GLU A 416 -20.07 -31.16 0.62
CA GLU A 416 -18.86 -31.25 1.42
C GLU A 416 -18.76 -30.09 2.41
N LEU A 417 -19.12 -28.87 1.98
CA LEU A 417 -19.15 -27.69 2.86
C LEU A 417 -20.19 -27.87 3.98
N LEU A 418 -21.39 -28.34 3.65
CA LEU A 418 -22.46 -28.64 4.62
C LEU A 418 -22.03 -29.74 5.60
N SER A 419 -21.43 -30.83 5.12
CA SER A 419 -20.91 -31.91 5.96
C SER A 419 -19.79 -31.39 6.90
N SER A 420 -18.86 -30.59 6.36
CA SER A 420 -17.79 -29.96 7.14
C SER A 420 -18.34 -29.04 8.24
N ALA A 421 -19.35 -28.23 7.92
CA ALA A 421 -20.02 -27.35 8.88
C ALA A 421 -20.75 -28.13 9.98
N SER A 422 -21.48 -29.20 9.62
CA SER A 422 -22.18 -30.05 10.59
C SER A 422 -21.22 -30.74 11.59
N SER A 423 -19.99 -31.05 11.14
CA SER A 423 -18.95 -31.68 11.95
C SER A 423 -18.11 -30.69 12.76
N SER A 424 -18.33 -29.37 12.61
CA SER A 424 -17.48 -28.33 13.19
C SER A 424 -17.41 -28.40 14.73
N ARG A 425 -18.54 -28.64 15.40
CA ARG A 425 -18.61 -28.78 16.85
C ARG A 425 -17.78 -29.96 17.36
N TYR A 426 -17.88 -31.10 16.69
CA TYR A 426 -17.10 -32.28 17.03
C TYR A 426 -15.59 -32.02 16.88
N ARG A 427 -15.17 -31.44 15.75
CA ARG A 427 -13.75 -31.06 15.53
C ARG A 427 -13.25 -30.05 16.56
N TYR A 428 -14.09 -29.10 16.97
CA TYR A 428 -13.74 -28.14 18.02
C TYR A 428 -13.52 -28.83 19.38
N HIS A 429 -14.38 -29.76 19.77
CA HIS A 429 -14.19 -30.53 21.00
C HIS A 429 -12.91 -31.38 20.96
N GLN A 430 -12.63 -32.04 19.84
CA GLN A 430 -11.36 -32.78 19.67
C GLN A 430 -10.14 -31.86 19.82
N TYR A 431 -10.17 -30.68 19.20
CA TYR A 431 -9.11 -29.68 19.34
C TYR A 431 -8.90 -29.26 20.81
N LEU A 432 -9.98 -29.02 21.57
CA LEU A 432 -9.88 -28.64 22.98
C LEU A 432 -9.26 -29.76 23.85
N GLU A 433 -9.56 -31.01 23.55
CA GLU A 433 -8.95 -32.16 24.25
C GLU A 433 -7.45 -32.27 23.95
N GLU A 434 -7.06 -32.11 22.68
CA GLU A 434 -5.65 -32.09 22.29
C GLU A 434 -4.87 -30.92 22.91
N ASP A 435 -5.47 -29.73 22.95
CA ASP A 435 -4.87 -28.54 23.54
C ASP A 435 -4.65 -28.70 25.06
N LYS A 436 -5.64 -29.26 25.77
CA LYS A 436 -5.49 -29.63 27.19
C LYS A 436 -4.33 -30.60 27.40
N ARG A 437 -4.22 -31.62 26.55
CA ARG A 437 -3.14 -32.62 26.64
C ARG A 437 -1.76 -31.98 26.41
N LYS A 438 -1.63 -31.10 25.41
CA LYS A 438 -0.36 -30.38 25.12
C LYS A 438 0.05 -29.47 26.28
N LYS A 439 -0.87 -28.66 26.80
CA LYS A 439 -0.60 -27.77 27.95
C LYS A 439 -0.17 -28.55 29.20
N GLY A 440 -0.77 -29.72 29.43
CA GLY A 440 -0.36 -30.62 30.51
C GLY A 440 1.08 -31.12 30.35
N GLN A 441 1.48 -31.49 29.13
CA GLN A 441 2.84 -31.94 28.83
C GLN A 441 3.88 -30.81 28.95
N GLU A 442 3.56 -29.61 28.45
CA GLU A 442 4.42 -28.42 28.56
C GLU A 442 4.62 -27.98 30.02
N ALA A 443 3.57 -28.06 30.85
CA ALA A 443 3.67 -27.75 32.28
C ALA A 443 4.56 -28.74 33.05
N ILE A 444 4.60 -30.01 32.60
CA ILE A 444 5.52 -31.02 33.14
C ILE A 444 6.96 -30.74 32.70
N GLN A 445 7.17 -30.33 31.44
CA GLN A 445 8.49 -29.97 30.91
C GLN A 445 9.06 -28.71 31.56
N ARG A 446 8.24 -27.68 31.87
CA ARG A 446 8.71 -26.45 32.55
C ARG A 446 9.04 -26.63 34.03
N LYS A 447 8.60 -27.74 34.65
CA LYS A 447 8.89 -28.09 36.05
C LYS A 447 10.11 -29.00 36.20
N ARG A 448 10.67 -29.48 35.09
CA ARG A 448 11.98 -30.12 35.02
C ARG A 448 13.01 -29.08 34.59
#